data_AF-A0A9D8B6S2-F1
#
_entry.id   AF-A0A9D8B6S2-F1
#
_cell.length_a   1.000
_cell.length_b   1.000
_cell.length_c   1.000
_cell.angle_alpha   90.00
_cell.angle_beta   90.00
_cell.angle_gamma   90.00
#
_symmetry.space_group_name_H-M   'P 1'
#
loop_
_entity.id
_entity.type
_entity.pdbx_description
1 polymer ?
#
loop_
_entity_poly.entity_id
_entity_poly.type
_entity_poly.pdbx_seq_one_letter_code
_entity_poly.pdbx_strand_id
1 'polypeptide(L)'
;MDIAEIDPLLRALSQLLKPRARFVFSISHPCFNSTAGMKMIVERTENRDGEHVVVHAIQISQYATPTTYKGIGIIGQPTPQYYFHRPLNALFGACFRAGFVLDALAEPTFDANAQPNRPFSWENYHEIPPVLIARVRLV
;
A
#
# COMPACT_ATOMS: atom_id res chain seq x y z
N MET A 1 1.48 -4.55 10.16
CA MET A 1 2.10 -3.31 9.67
C MET A 1 1.03 -2.24 9.62
N ASP A 2 1.40 -0.99 9.92
CA ASP A 2 0.51 0.14 10.26
C ASP A 2 0.06 0.17 11.74
N ILE A 3 -0.48 1.30 12.20
CA ILE A 3 -1.01 1.52 13.56
C ILE A 3 -2.53 1.33 13.57
N ALA A 4 -3.11 1.01 14.73
CA ALA A 4 -4.55 0.73 14.86
C ALA A 4 -5.43 1.98 14.71
N GLU A 5 -4.96 3.14 15.16
CA GLU A 5 -5.67 4.41 15.11
C GLU A 5 -4.73 5.52 14.65
N ILE A 6 -5.11 6.25 13.60
CA ILE A 6 -4.28 7.31 13.01
C ILE A 6 -4.71 8.71 13.47
N ASP A 7 -5.96 8.90 13.89
CA ASP A 7 -6.47 10.21 14.33
C ASP A 7 -5.71 10.81 15.54
N PRO A 8 -5.29 10.04 16.57
CA PRO A 8 -4.46 10.59 17.65
C PRO A 8 -3.10 11.08 17.17
N LEU A 9 -2.45 10.31 16.28
CA LEU A 9 -1.17 10.69 15.68
C LEU A 9 -1.32 11.99 14.88
N LEU A 10 -2.31 12.06 13.99
CA LEU A 10 -2.52 13.22 13.13
C LEU A 10 -2.88 14.48 13.93
N ARG A 11 -3.68 14.36 14.99
CA ARG A 11 -3.98 15.47 15.90
C ARG A 11 -2.76 15.94 16.70
N ALA A 12 -1.88 15.03 17.08
CA ALA A 12 -0.63 15.41 17.74
C ALA A 12 0.30 16.12 16.74
N LEU A 13 0.41 15.61 15.52
CA LEU A 13 1.24 16.22 14.46
C LEU A 13 0.78 17.64 14.13
N SER A 14 -0.52 17.93 14.06
CA SER A 14 -1.00 19.28 13.78
C SER A 14 -0.66 20.31 14.86
N GLN A 15 -0.42 19.87 16.10
CA GLN A 15 0.00 20.73 17.21
C GLN A 15 1.52 20.85 17.34
N LEU A 16 2.25 19.79 16.98
CA LEU A 16 3.70 19.71 17.20
C LEU A 16 4.53 20.20 16.01
N LEU A 17 3.97 20.17 14.80
CA LEU A 17 4.68 20.58 13.60
C LEU A 17 4.75 22.12 13.48
N LYS A 18 5.91 22.63 13.06
CA LYS A 18 6.06 24.05 12.72
C LYS A 18 5.10 24.45 11.59
N PRO A 19 4.70 25.74 11.49
CA PRO A 19 3.93 26.23 10.36
C PRO A 19 4.56 25.81 9.02
N ARG A 20 3.74 25.31 8.09
CA ARG A 20 4.15 24.82 6.76
C ARG A 20 5.08 23.60 6.75
N ALA A 21 5.29 22.94 7.89
CA ALA A 21 6.07 21.70 7.92
C ALA A 21 5.37 20.57 7.14
N ARG A 22 6.19 19.63 6.68
CA ARG A 22 5.77 18.48 5.87
C ARG A 22 5.77 17.24 6.75
N PHE A 23 4.73 16.43 6.63
CA PHE A 23 4.70 15.06 7.13
C PHE A 23 4.74 14.11 5.94
N VAL A 24 5.77 13.27 5.87
CA VAL A 24 5.98 12.29 4.81
C VAL A 24 5.89 10.90 5.42
N PHE A 25 5.13 10.01 4.80
CA PHE A 25 4.97 8.63 5.27
C PHE A 25 4.88 7.64 4.12
N SER A 26 5.21 6.38 4.42
CA SER A 26 5.10 5.24 3.51
C SER A 26 4.30 4.11 4.15
N ILE A 27 3.38 3.50 3.40
CA ILE A 27 2.55 2.38 3.86
C ILE A 27 2.43 1.32 2.76
N SER A 28 2.08 0.09 3.12
CA SER A 28 1.58 -0.88 2.13
C SER A 28 0.42 -0.27 1.35
N HIS A 29 0.44 -0.40 0.03
CA HIS A 29 -0.50 0.29 -0.83
C HIS A 29 -1.96 -0.08 -0.49
N PRO A 30 -2.83 0.89 -0.15
CA PRO A 30 -4.23 0.63 0.18
C PRO A 30 -4.96 -0.23 -0.87
N CYS A 31 -4.74 0.06 -2.15
CA CYS A 31 -5.40 -0.65 -3.24
C CYS A 31 -4.83 -2.03 -3.53
N PHE A 32 -3.54 -2.28 -3.23
CA PHE A 32 -2.84 -3.44 -3.81
C PHE A 32 -2.18 -4.38 -2.79
N ASN A 33 -1.89 -3.93 -1.57
CA ASN A 33 -1.01 -4.66 -0.64
C ASN A 33 -1.43 -4.59 0.84
N SER A 34 -2.68 -4.26 1.16
CA SER A 34 -3.06 -3.99 2.56
C SER A 34 -4.33 -4.68 3.04
N THR A 35 -5.05 -5.40 2.18
CA THR A 35 -6.35 -6.00 2.50
C THR A 35 -6.29 -7.51 2.63
N ALA A 36 -7.10 -8.07 3.55
CA ALA A 36 -7.27 -9.51 3.71
C ALA A 36 -7.87 -10.19 2.45
N GLY A 37 -8.57 -9.42 1.62
CA GLY A 37 -9.15 -9.87 0.34
C GLY A 37 -8.20 -9.79 -0.85
N MET A 38 -6.91 -9.54 -0.64
CA MET A 38 -5.90 -9.45 -1.69
C MET A 38 -5.42 -10.84 -2.10
N LYS A 39 -5.31 -11.08 -3.41
CA LYS A 39 -4.69 -12.27 -3.99
C LYS A 39 -3.66 -11.88 -5.02
N MET A 40 -2.48 -12.49 -4.93
CA MET A 40 -1.47 -12.48 -5.98
C MET A 40 -1.76 -13.61 -6.97
N ILE A 41 -1.84 -13.27 -8.25
CA ILE A 41 -2.18 -14.16 -9.35
C ILE A 41 -1.00 -14.26 -10.30
N VAL A 42 -0.73 -15.48 -10.77
CA VAL A 42 0.21 -15.80 -11.84
C VAL A 42 -0.52 -16.68 -12.83
N GLU A 43 -0.74 -16.17 -14.03
CA GLU A 43 -1.53 -16.82 -15.08
C GLU A 43 -0.72 -16.95 -16.36
N ARG A 44 -1.03 -18.00 -17.13
CA ARG A 44 -0.50 -18.17 -18.48
C ARG A 44 -1.60 -17.80 -19.47
N THR A 45 -1.32 -16.87 -20.36
CA THR A 45 -2.23 -16.44 -21.42
C THR A 45 -1.52 -16.48 -22.77
N GLU A 46 -2.25 -16.23 -23.85
CA GLU A 46 -1.70 -16.00 -25.18
C GLU A 46 -1.74 -14.49 -25.48
N ASN A 47 -0.65 -13.95 -26.01
CA ASN A 47 -0.63 -12.58 -26.52
C ASN A 47 -1.33 -12.51 -27.89
N ARG A 48 -1.38 -11.31 -28.49
CA ARG A 48 -2.05 -11.09 -29.79
C ARG A 48 -1.39 -11.86 -30.95
N ASP A 49 -0.15 -12.29 -30.77
CA ASP A 49 0.64 -13.03 -31.75
C ASP A 49 0.56 -14.56 -31.53
N GLY A 50 -0.27 -15.01 -30.57
CA GLY A 50 -0.45 -16.43 -30.23
C GLY A 50 0.67 -17.01 -29.37
N GLU A 51 1.56 -16.18 -28.83
CA GLU A 51 2.65 -16.63 -27.97
C GLU A 51 2.16 -16.75 -26.53
N HIS A 52 2.55 -17.84 -25.86
CA HIS A 52 2.27 -18.00 -24.45
C HIS A 52 3.11 -17.03 -23.60
N VAL A 53 2.44 -16.19 -22.83
CA VAL A 53 3.05 -15.25 -21.89
C VAL A 53 2.56 -15.49 -20.47
N VAL A 54 3.41 -15.16 -19.49
CA VAL A 54 3.05 -15.19 -18.06
C VAL A 54 2.62 -13.80 -17.63
N VAL A 55 1.45 -13.70 -17.02
CA VAL A 55 0.87 -12.45 -16.50
C VAL A 55 0.82 -12.51 -14.98
N HIS A 56 1.28 -11.43 -14.36
CA HIS A 56 1.22 -11.22 -12.92
C HIS A 56 0.14 -10.20 -12.61
N ALA A 57 -0.86 -10.57 -11.82
CA ALA A 57 -2.00 -9.72 -11.50
C ALA A 57 -2.31 -9.71 -10.00
N ILE A 58 -2.91 -8.61 -9.52
CA ILE A 58 -3.50 -8.52 -8.18
C ILE A 58 -5.01 -8.53 -8.30
N GLN A 59 -5.67 -9.41 -7.57
CA GLN A 59 -7.13 -9.41 -7.40
C GLN A 59 -7.50 -8.92 -6.00
N ILE A 60 -8.45 -7.99 -5.95
CA ILE A 60 -8.94 -7.39 -4.71
C ILE A 60 -10.44 -7.67 -4.58
N SER A 61 -10.85 -8.34 -3.51
CA SER A 61 -12.27 -8.59 -3.20
C SER A 61 -12.81 -7.75 -2.04
N GLN A 62 -11.93 -7.11 -1.27
CA GLN A 62 -12.29 -6.30 -0.11
C GLN A 62 -11.41 -5.04 -0.09
N TYR A 63 -11.99 -3.86 -0.29
CA TYR A 63 -11.23 -2.59 -0.29
C TYR A 63 -11.95 -1.48 0.46
N ALA A 64 -13.25 -1.31 0.20
CA ALA A 64 -13.99 -0.17 0.78
C ALA A 64 -14.15 -0.26 2.30
N THR A 65 -14.13 -1.46 2.88
CA THR A 65 -14.35 -1.69 4.31
C THR A 65 -13.00 -1.80 5.04
N PRO A 66 -12.70 -0.93 6.03
CA PRO A 66 -11.53 -1.10 6.89
C PRO A 66 -11.57 -2.46 7.58
N THR A 67 -10.44 -3.17 7.59
CA THR A 67 -10.34 -4.51 8.20
C THR A 67 -9.05 -4.65 8.99
N THR A 68 -9.10 -5.51 10.00
CA THR A 68 -7.91 -5.90 10.77
C THR A 68 -7.73 -7.40 10.66
N TYR A 69 -6.52 -7.84 10.32
CA TYR A 69 -6.22 -9.27 10.18
C TYR A 69 -4.77 -9.56 10.57
N LYS A 70 -4.48 -10.82 10.90
CA LYS A 70 -3.10 -11.27 11.12
C LYS A 70 -2.51 -11.77 9.80
N GLY A 71 -1.28 -11.34 9.51
CA GLY A 71 -0.55 -11.74 8.31
C GLY A 71 0.95 -11.88 8.56
N ILE A 72 1.63 -12.41 7.56
CA ILE A 72 3.09 -12.52 7.51
C ILE A 72 3.60 -11.47 6.53
N GLY A 73 4.54 -10.63 6.95
CA GLY A 73 5.20 -9.64 6.09
C GLY A 73 6.50 -10.15 5.48
N ILE A 74 7.18 -11.08 6.16
CA ILE A 74 8.43 -11.68 5.73
C ILE A 74 8.28 -13.19 5.83
N ILE A 75 8.55 -13.90 4.73
CA ILE A 75 8.51 -15.36 4.71
C ILE A 75 9.46 -15.90 5.79
N GLY A 76 8.92 -16.76 6.67
CA GLY A 76 9.68 -17.34 7.79
C GLY A 76 9.71 -16.50 9.07
N GLN A 77 8.98 -15.38 9.15
CA GLN A 77 8.88 -14.62 10.41
C GLN A 77 8.25 -15.48 11.52
N PRO A 78 8.69 -15.34 12.78
CA PRO A 78 8.29 -16.23 13.87
C PRO A 78 6.83 -16.06 14.30
N THR A 79 6.29 -14.85 14.19
CA THR A 79 4.95 -14.52 14.71
C THR A 79 4.19 -13.69 13.67
N PRO A 80 2.92 -14.02 13.37
CA PRO A 80 2.06 -13.16 12.55
C PRO A 80 1.85 -11.78 13.20
N GLN A 81 1.76 -10.74 12.39
CA GLN A 81 1.53 -9.36 12.83
C GLN A 81 0.16 -8.87 12.39
N TYR A 82 -0.42 -7.92 13.14
CA TYR A 82 -1.65 -7.26 12.75
C TYR A 82 -1.43 -6.31 11.58
N TYR A 83 -2.29 -6.38 10.57
CA TYR A 83 -2.43 -5.41 9.49
C TYR A 83 -3.73 -4.64 9.67
N PHE A 84 -3.68 -3.34 9.45
CA PHE A 84 -4.81 -2.43 9.57
C PHE A 84 -5.11 -1.85 8.19
N HIS A 85 -6.00 -2.51 7.45
CA HIS A 85 -6.42 -2.04 6.15
C HIS A 85 -7.26 -0.77 6.28
N ARG A 86 -6.90 0.27 5.52
CA ARG A 86 -7.71 1.48 5.34
C ARG A 86 -7.78 1.82 3.87
N PRO A 87 -8.97 2.06 3.29
CA PRO A 87 -9.07 2.64 1.96
C PRO A 87 -8.52 4.07 1.93
N LEU A 88 -8.15 4.55 0.74
CA LEU A 88 -7.53 5.87 0.57
C LEU A 88 -8.38 7.01 1.15
N ASN A 89 -9.71 6.93 1.03
CA ASN A 89 -10.61 7.95 1.59
C ASN A 89 -10.59 7.98 3.13
N ALA A 90 -10.42 6.84 3.80
CA ALA A 90 -10.28 6.78 5.25
C ALA A 90 -8.92 7.32 5.70
N LEU A 91 -7.84 6.91 5.01
CA LEU A 91 -6.47 7.35 5.27
C LEU A 91 -6.31 8.87 5.11
N PHE A 92 -6.62 9.39 3.92
CA PHE A 92 -6.47 10.81 3.63
C PHE A 92 -7.56 11.65 4.26
N GLY A 93 -8.78 11.12 4.41
CA GLY A 93 -9.84 11.80 5.15
C GLY A 93 -9.43 12.13 6.59
N ALA A 94 -8.70 11.23 7.27
CA ALA A 94 -8.16 11.52 8.60
C ALA A 94 -7.13 12.66 8.57
N CYS A 95 -6.25 12.67 7.55
CA CYS A 95 -5.29 13.76 7.36
C CYS A 95 -6.02 15.11 7.16
N PHE A 96 -7.05 15.13 6.32
CA PHE A 96 -7.81 16.34 6.00
C PHE A 96 -8.58 16.87 7.20
N ARG A 97 -9.21 16.00 7.99
CA ARG A 97 -9.87 16.41 9.25
C ARG A 97 -8.90 17.01 10.27
N ALA A 98 -7.64 16.59 10.24
CA ALA A 98 -6.58 17.13 11.09
C ALA A 98 -5.94 18.44 10.54
N GLY A 99 -6.48 19.01 9.46
CA GLY A 99 -6.01 20.27 8.87
C GLY A 99 -4.86 20.12 7.87
N PHE A 100 -4.50 18.89 7.51
CA PHE A 100 -3.48 18.66 6.49
C PHE A 100 -4.08 18.68 5.08
N VAL A 101 -3.27 19.02 4.09
CA VAL A 101 -3.57 18.79 2.67
C VAL A 101 -2.53 17.83 2.08
N LEU A 102 -2.97 16.96 1.17
CA LEU A 102 -2.08 16.12 0.37
C LEU A 102 -1.44 17.00 -0.71
N ASP A 103 -0.11 17.06 -0.75
CA ASP A 103 0.61 17.91 -1.71
C ASP A 103 1.68 17.17 -2.53
N ALA A 104 1.92 15.88 -2.25
CA ALA A 104 2.61 14.97 -3.16
C ALA A 104 2.29 13.51 -2.84
N LEU A 105 2.43 12.66 -3.86
CA LEU A 105 2.21 11.23 -3.81
C LEU A 105 3.23 10.53 -4.72
N ALA A 106 3.72 9.37 -4.31
CA ALA A 106 4.55 8.49 -5.13
C ALA A 106 4.12 7.02 -4.94
N GLU A 107 4.08 6.30 -6.05
CA GLU A 107 3.68 4.90 -6.17
C GLU A 107 4.80 4.12 -6.87
N PRO A 108 5.91 3.83 -6.16
CA PRO A 108 7.05 3.19 -6.78
C PRO A 108 6.77 1.72 -7.13
N THR A 109 7.30 1.29 -8.27
CA THR A 109 7.32 -0.11 -8.70
C THR A 109 8.76 -0.62 -8.82
N PHE A 110 8.92 -1.94 -8.97
CA PHE A 110 10.23 -2.55 -9.20
C PHE A 110 10.63 -2.47 -10.68
N ASP A 111 11.93 -2.35 -10.93
CA ASP A 111 12.50 -2.31 -12.29
C ASP A 111 12.05 -3.52 -13.13
N ALA A 112 11.71 -3.28 -14.40
CA ALA A 112 11.35 -4.32 -15.35
C ALA A 112 12.48 -5.35 -15.60
N ASN A 113 13.73 -4.97 -15.32
CA ASN A 113 14.92 -5.82 -15.43
C ASN A 113 15.26 -6.55 -14.12
N ALA A 114 14.41 -6.46 -13.09
CA ALA A 114 14.59 -7.24 -11.88
C ALA A 114 14.66 -8.74 -12.21
N GLN A 115 15.46 -9.49 -11.45
CA GLN A 115 15.57 -10.94 -11.58
C GLN A 115 14.89 -11.61 -10.37
N PRO A 116 13.55 -11.73 -10.39
CA PRO A 116 12.79 -12.23 -9.27
C PRO A 116 13.16 -13.68 -8.97
N ASN A 117 13.44 -13.96 -7.71
CA ASN A 117 13.79 -15.32 -7.24
C ASN A 117 12.58 -16.21 -6.94
N ARG A 118 11.35 -15.67 -7.05
CA ARG A 118 10.09 -16.33 -6.63
C ARG A 118 8.91 -15.91 -7.52
N PRO A 119 7.95 -16.81 -7.83
CA PRO A 119 6.78 -16.49 -8.66
C PRO A 119 5.88 -15.36 -8.11
N PHE A 120 5.73 -15.29 -6.78
CA PHE A 120 4.90 -14.27 -6.12
C PHE A 120 5.73 -13.12 -5.53
N SER A 121 6.95 -12.90 -6.00
CA SER A 121 7.71 -11.71 -5.62
C SER A 121 7.04 -10.46 -6.18
N TRP A 122 6.99 -9.36 -5.40
CA TRP A 122 6.56 -8.05 -5.89
C TRP A 122 7.41 -7.55 -7.07
N GLU A 123 8.64 -8.06 -7.20
CA GLU A 123 9.50 -7.81 -8.35
C GLU A 123 8.91 -8.32 -9.68
N ASN A 124 7.89 -9.19 -9.68
CA ASN A 124 7.20 -9.59 -10.92
C ASN A 124 6.03 -8.66 -11.32
N TYR A 125 5.63 -7.73 -10.44
CA TYR A 125 4.43 -6.90 -10.60
C TYR A 125 4.81 -5.45 -10.97
N HIS A 126 5.49 -5.27 -12.10
CA HIS A 126 6.15 -4.01 -12.48
C HIS A 126 5.22 -2.79 -12.67
N GLU A 127 3.93 -3.02 -12.92
CA GLU A 127 2.92 -1.97 -13.09
C GLU A 127 2.03 -1.81 -11.83
N ILE A 128 2.31 -2.55 -10.75
CA ILE A 128 1.47 -2.55 -9.55
C ILE A 128 2.31 -2.16 -8.32
N PRO A 129 2.12 -0.94 -7.79
CA PRO A 129 2.93 -0.43 -6.68
C PRO A 129 2.56 -1.14 -5.37
N PRO A 130 3.51 -1.81 -4.69
CA PRO A 130 3.24 -2.45 -3.39
C PRO A 130 3.14 -1.45 -2.24
N VAL A 131 3.62 -0.22 -2.45
CA VAL A 131 3.77 0.82 -1.42
C VAL A 131 3.21 2.13 -1.93
N LEU A 132 2.54 2.86 -1.05
CA LEU A 132 2.16 4.26 -1.25
C LEU A 132 3.06 5.15 -0.40
N ILE A 133 3.64 6.17 -1.00
CA ILE A 133 4.35 7.24 -0.31
C ILE A 133 3.53 8.52 -0.47
N ALA A 134 3.23 9.20 0.63
CA ALA A 134 2.46 10.43 0.60
C ALA A 134 3.14 11.52 1.43
N ARG A 135 2.98 12.76 0.97
CA ARG A 135 3.35 13.96 1.70
C ARG A 135 2.15 14.82 1.95
N VAL A 136 1.93 15.15 3.21
CA VAL A 136 0.88 16.06 3.64
C VAL A 136 1.47 17.27 4.36
N ARG A 137 0.80 18.41 4.27
CA ARG A 137 1.24 19.69 4.86
C ARG A 137 0.10 20.31 5.65
N LEU A 138 0.40 20.81 6.85
CA LEU A 138 -0.56 21.57 7.65
C LEU A 138 -0.85 22.92 6.98
N VAL A 139 -2.13 23.30 6.88
CA VAL A 139 -2.59 24.55 6.26
C VAL A 139 -3.28 25.44 7.27
#